data_AF-A0A328SD93-F1
#
_entry.id   AF-A0A328SD93-F1
#
_cell.length_a   1.000
_cell.length_b   1.000
_cell.length_c   1.000
_cell.angle_alpha   90.00
_cell.angle_beta   90.00
_cell.angle_gamma   90.00
#
_symmetry.space_group_name_H-M   'P 1'
#
loop_
_entity.id
_entity.type
_entity.pdbx_description
1 polymer ?
#
loop_
_entity_poly.entity_id
_entity_poly.type
_entity_poly.pdbx_seq_one_letter_code
_entity_poly.pdbx_strand_id
1 'polypeptide(L)'
;MHIMEGFLPPFWCAVWFIISAVVVIWGIMQIKKATENNDEALPLLALSGAFMFILSSLKMPSVTGSCSHPCGNGLGTVLFGPAVSAVLATIVLLFQAILLAHGGLTTLGANIFSMGIVGPVCGFIVWKALRAANLSAPITMFFVAFVADIMTYVTTAVELALAFPSPDMATAFGTFMGIFAVTQIPLAVAEGILTLVIFNYIMNARPDILVKLGVISEEEAGAN
;
A
#
# COMPACT_ATOMS: atom_id res chain seq x y z
N MET A 1 -6.64 0.55 -7.67
CA MET A 1 -7.28 1.72 -8.33
C MET A 1 -8.01 2.58 -7.32
N HIS A 2 -7.94 3.90 -7.44
CA HIS A 2 -8.67 4.79 -6.55
C HIS A 2 -10.14 4.86 -6.94
N ILE A 3 -11.01 4.89 -5.94
CA ILE A 3 -12.40 5.28 -6.13
C ILE A 3 -12.43 6.80 -6.36
N MET A 4 -12.98 7.22 -7.50
CA MET A 4 -13.03 8.63 -7.90
C MET A 4 -13.95 9.46 -7.01
N GLU A 5 -13.70 10.77 -6.97
CA GLU A 5 -14.55 11.74 -6.29
C GLU A 5 -16.02 11.62 -6.70
N GLY A 6 -16.93 11.70 -5.72
CA GLY A 6 -18.38 11.63 -5.93
C GLY A 6 -18.92 10.26 -6.36
N PHE A 7 -18.09 9.22 -6.47
CA PHE A 7 -18.56 7.91 -6.91
C PHE A 7 -19.32 7.15 -5.82
N LEU A 8 -18.97 7.31 -4.55
CA LEU A 8 -19.67 6.63 -3.46
C LEU A 8 -20.83 7.47 -2.91
N PRO A 9 -21.96 6.84 -2.52
CA PRO A 9 -23.00 7.51 -1.77
C PRO A 9 -22.47 8.07 -0.44
N PRO A 10 -22.96 9.22 0.06
CA PRO A 10 -22.45 9.86 1.27
C PRO A 10 -22.42 8.96 2.52
N PHE A 11 -23.37 8.04 2.63
CA PHE A 11 -23.41 7.04 3.70
C PHE A 11 -22.14 6.16 3.70
N TRP A 12 -21.76 5.61 2.54
CA TRP A 12 -20.58 4.76 2.41
C TRP A 12 -19.29 5.57 2.62
N CYS A 13 -19.24 6.82 2.14
CA CYS A 13 -18.12 7.71 2.46
C CYS A 13 -17.92 7.84 3.98
N ALA A 14 -18.99 8.11 4.73
CA ALA A 14 -18.92 8.25 6.19
C ALA A 14 -18.47 6.96 6.88
N VAL A 15 -19.02 5.80 6.48
CA VAL A 15 -18.65 4.49 7.03
C VAL A 15 -17.15 4.23 6.86
N TRP A 16 -16.62 4.39 5.64
CA TRP A 16 -15.21 4.13 5.37
C TRP A 16 -14.29 5.14 6.06
N PHE A 17 -14.70 6.41 6.18
CA PHE A 17 -13.95 7.38 6.97
C PHE A 17 -13.84 6.98 8.44
N ILE A 18 -14.94 6.55 9.06
CA ILE A 18 -14.95 6.15 10.48
C ILE A 18 -14.03 4.94 10.69
N ILE A 19 -14.15 3.91 9.85
CA ILE A 19 -13.35 2.69 9.97
C ILE A 19 -11.87 3.01 9.76
N SER A 20 -11.52 3.74 8.70
CA SER A 20 -10.14 4.12 8.41
C SER A 20 -9.55 5.03 9.49
N ALA A 21 -10.32 5.98 10.03
CA ALA A 21 -9.86 6.89 11.06
C ALA A 21 -9.36 6.16 12.32
N VAL A 22 -10.03 5.07 12.73
CA VAL A 22 -9.59 4.26 13.89
C VAL A 22 -8.17 3.74 13.69
N VAL A 23 -7.89 3.18 12.51
CA VAL A 23 -6.57 2.61 12.20
C VAL A 23 -5.52 3.72 12.01
N VAL A 24 -5.88 4.82 11.35
CA VAL A 24 -4.98 5.97 11.14
C VAL A 24 -4.61 6.62 12.48
N ILE A 25 -5.58 6.82 13.39
CA ILE A 25 -5.32 7.35 14.74
C ILE A 25 -4.39 6.42 15.50
N TRP A 26 -4.62 5.11 15.43
CA TRP A 26 -3.71 4.14 16.03
C TRP A 26 -2.30 4.22 15.43
N GLY A 27 -2.18 4.37 14.11
CA GLY A 27 -0.92 4.61 13.41
C GLY A 27 -0.19 5.86 13.90
N ILE A 28 -0.89 6.97 14.10
CA ILE A 28 -0.32 8.22 14.64
C ILE A 28 0.24 7.99 16.04
N MET A 29 -0.47 7.24 16.89
CA MET A 29 0.01 6.88 18.23
C MET A 29 1.28 6.02 18.17
N GLN A 30 1.38 5.10 17.21
CA GLN A 30 2.59 4.28 17.02
C GLN A 30 3.77 5.12 16.52
N ILE A 31 3.53 6.05 15.58
CA ILE A 31 4.56 6.99 15.12
C ILE A 31 5.09 7.79 16.31
N LYS A 32 4.20 8.38 17.11
CA LYS A 32 4.59 9.17 18.28
C LYS A 32 5.48 8.36 19.23
N LYS A 33 5.09 7.15 19.57
CA LYS A 33 5.88 6.24 20.42
C LYS A 33 7.25 5.90 19.81
N ALA A 34 7.29 5.67 18.50
CA ALA A 34 8.53 5.35 17.79
C ALA A 34 9.49 6.56 17.69
N THR A 35 8.95 7.78 17.65
CA THR A 35 9.74 9.02 17.55
C THR A 35 10.11 9.64 18.90
N GLU A 36 9.41 9.30 19.99
CA GLU A 36 9.60 9.92 21.32
C GLU A 36 11.02 9.80 21.87
N ASN A 37 11.77 8.76 21.51
CA ASN A 37 13.15 8.53 21.97
C ASN A 37 14.15 8.34 20.82
N ASN A 38 13.78 8.73 19.59
CA ASN A 38 14.62 8.52 18.41
C ASN A 38 14.47 9.67 17.42
N ASP A 39 15.38 10.64 17.52
CA ASP A 39 15.39 11.84 16.68
C ASP A 39 15.60 11.53 15.18
N GLU A 40 16.17 10.37 14.84
CA GLU A 40 16.36 9.94 13.45
C GLU A 40 15.12 9.29 12.84
N ALA A 41 14.16 8.82 13.66
CA ALA A 41 12.98 8.12 13.16
C ALA A 41 12.06 9.02 12.33
N LEU A 42 11.88 10.29 12.76
CA LEU A 42 10.98 11.21 12.08
C LEU A 42 11.48 11.60 10.66
N PRO A 43 12.77 11.93 10.45
CA PRO A 43 13.33 12.11 9.10
C PRO A 43 13.17 10.88 8.20
N LEU A 44 13.39 9.67 8.72
CA LEU A 44 13.24 8.42 7.95
C LEU A 44 11.80 8.16 7.52
N LEU A 45 10.85 8.42 8.42
CA LEU A 45 9.41 8.34 8.12
C LEU A 45 9.01 9.35 7.03
N ALA A 46 9.48 10.59 7.13
CA ALA A 46 9.22 11.63 6.13
C ALA A 46 9.80 11.26 4.76
N LEU A 47 11.05 10.78 4.73
CA LEU A 47 11.68 10.30 3.49
C LEU A 47 10.89 9.17 2.86
N SER A 48 10.36 8.26 3.68
CA SER A 48 9.59 7.11 3.21
C SER A 48 8.21 7.50 2.68
N GLY A 49 7.53 8.45 3.33
CA GLY A 49 6.31 9.05 2.80
C GLY A 49 6.55 9.77 1.47
N ALA A 50 7.63 10.54 1.36
CA ALA A 50 8.02 11.20 0.12
C ALA A 50 8.35 10.19 -0.99
N PHE A 51 9.08 9.13 -0.67
CA PHE A 51 9.38 8.05 -1.60
C PHE A 51 8.11 7.36 -2.09
N MET A 52 7.19 7.02 -1.18
CA MET A 52 5.89 6.43 -1.52
C MET A 52 5.09 7.35 -2.45
N PHE A 53 5.03 8.66 -2.16
CA PHE A 53 4.36 9.63 -3.03
C PHE A 53 5.01 9.69 -4.42
N ILE A 54 6.34 9.84 -4.49
CA ILE A 54 7.08 9.93 -5.76
C ILE A 54 6.88 8.66 -6.58
N LEU A 55 7.04 7.49 -5.96
CA LEU A 55 6.85 6.20 -6.62
C LEU A 55 5.43 6.12 -7.20
N SER A 56 4.41 6.51 -6.44
CA SER A 56 3.02 6.58 -6.89
C SER A 56 2.71 7.65 -7.93
N SER A 57 3.63 8.56 -8.20
CA SER A 57 3.50 9.54 -9.27
C SER A 57 4.11 9.07 -10.60
N LEU A 58 4.91 7.99 -10.59
CA LEU A 58 5.53 7.44 -11.79
C LEU A 58 4.48 6.71 -12.63
N LYS A 59 4.35 7.10 -13.90
CA LYS A 59 3.47 6.43 -14.85
C LYS A 59 4.11 5.13 -15.32
N MET A 60 3.47 4.01 -15.04
CA MET A 60 3.84 2.73 -15.62
C MET A 60 2.98 2.46 -16.87
N PRO A 61 3.58 2.00 -17.98
CA PRO A 61 2.83 1.60 -19.15
C PRO A 61 1.95 0.39 -18.80
N SER A 62 0.63 0.53 -18.94
CA SER A 62 -0.28 -0.61 -18.79
C SER A 62 -0.51 -1.31 -20.12
N VAL A 63 -0.76 -2.62 -20.05
CA VAL A 63 -0.99 -3.50 -21.20
C VAL A 63 -2.22 -3.07 -22.03
N THR A 64 -3.16 -2.33 -21.45
CA THR A 64 -4.43 -1.92 -22.09
C THR A 64 -4.50 -0.42 -22.40
N GLY A 65 -3.39 0.32 -22.35
CA GLY A 65 -3.39 1.77 -22.66
C GLY A 65 -3.95 2.68 -21.57
N SER A 66 -4.28 2.14 -20.39
CA SER A 66 -4.56 2.93 -19.18
C SER A 66 -3.27 3.50 -18.57
N CYS A 67 -3.34 4.64 -17.88
CA CYS A 67 -2.24 5.11 -17.03
C CYS A 67 -2.38 4.43 -15.65
N SER A 68 -1.42 3.59 -15.30
CA SER A 68 -1.31 3.01 -13.96
C SER A 68 -0.09 3.56 -13.25
N HIS A 69 -0.11 3.57 -11.93
CA HIS A 69 1.02 3.98 -11.11
C HIS A 69 1.25 2.96 -9.99
N PRO A 70 2.49 2.82 -9.51
CA PRO A 70 2.79 1.89 -8.43
C PRO A 70 2.27 2.43 -7.11
N CYS A 71 1.57 1.64 -6.30
CA CYS A 71 1.07 2.09 -5.01
C CYS A 71 2.19 2.29 -3.97
N GLY A 72 3.31 1.59 -4.09
CA GLY A 72 4.48 1.73 -3.21
C GLY A 72 4.25 1.25 -1.77
N ASN A 73 3.07 0.71 -1.49
CA ASN A 73 2.62 0.31 -0.16
C ASN A 73 3.47 -0.83 0.42
N GLY A 74 3.93 -1.77 -0.42
CA GLY A 74 4.70 -2.93 0.04
C GLY A 74 6.01 -2.57 0.73
N LEU A 75 6.73 -1.57 0.22
CA LEU A 75 8.01 -1.13 0.78
C LEU A 75 7.82 -0.37 2.09
N GLY A 76 6.88 0.59 2.14
CA GLY A 76 6.56 1.32 3.37
C GLY A 76 6.04 0.41 4.49
N THR A 77 5.28 -0.62 4.13
CA THR A 77 4.76 -1.63 5.05
C THR A 77 5.85 -2.45 5.73
N VAL A 78 6.85 -2.91 4.98
CA VAL A 78 7.91 -3.76 5.54
C VAL A 78 8.86 -2.95 6.41
N LEU A 79 9.13 -1.69 6.03
CA LEU A 79 10.05 -0.83 6.77
C LEU A 79 9.46 -0.30 8.10
N PHE A 80 8.16 0.03 8.14
CA PHE A 80 7.57 0.73 9.30
C PHE A 80 6.31 0.06 9.87
N GLY A 81 5.85 -1.03 9.25
CA GLY A 81 4.66 -1.76 9.64
C GLY A 81 3.35 -1.16 9.13
N PRO A 82 2.24 -1.93 9.22
CA PRO A 82 0.96 -1.55 8.60
C PRO A 82 0.33 -0.30 9.21
N ALA A 83 0.49 -0.09 10.52
CA ALA A 83 -0.10 1.03 11.24
C ALA A 83 0.46 2.38 10.75
N VAL A 84 1.78 2.44 10.59
CA VAL A 84 2.48 3.63 10.08
C VAL A 84 2.17 3.81 8.59
N SER A 85 2.12 2.71 7.83
CA SER A 85 1.73 2.73 6.42
C SER A 85 0.36 3.37 6.20
N ALA A 86 -0.61 3.15 7.08
CA ALA A 86 -1.93 3.79 6.97
C ALA A 86 -1.87 5.33 7.09
N VAL A 87 -0.99 5.85 7.94
CA VAL A 87 -0.78 7.30 8.10
C VAL A 87 -0.08 7.87 6.86
N LEU A 88 0.99 7.22 6.41
CA LEU A 88 1.71 7.64 5.21
C LEU A 88 0.80 7.60 3.97
N ALA A 89 0.02 6.53 3.82
CA ALA A 89 -0.96 6.40 2.75
C ALA A 89 -2.01 7.51 2.82
N THR A 90 -2.50 7.88 4.01
CA THR A 90 -3.44 9.00 4.15
C THR A 90 -2.87 10.29 3.58
N ILE A 91 -1.61 10.61 3.88
CA ILE A 91 -0.93 11.80 3.37
C ILE A 91 -0.74 11.73 1.86
N VAL A 92 -0.26 10.58 1.36
CA VAL A 92 -0.04 10.34 -0.08
C VAL A 92 -1.36 10.48 -0.85
N LEU A 93 -2.42 9.81 -0.40
CA LEU A 93 -3.75 9.83 -1.02
C LEU A 93 -4.36 11.24 -1.00
N LEU A 94 -4.15 12.00 0.07
CA LEU A 94 -4.58 13.39 0.15
C LEU A 94 -3.86 14.25 -0.90
N PHE A 95 -2.55 14.11 -1.05
CA PHE A 95 -1.81 14.83 -2.08
C PHE A 95 -2.18 14.38 -3.49
N GLN A 96 -2.43 13.10 -3.71
CA GLN A 96 -2.92 12.60 -5.00
C GLN A 96 -4.29 13.21 -5.36
N ALA A 97 -5.20 13.31 -4.39
CA ALA A 97 -6.51 13.91 -4.61
C ALA A 97 -6.42 15.41 -4.94
N ILE A 98 -5.56 16.16 -4.22
CA ILE A 98 -5.49 17.63 -4.36
C ILE A 98 -4.58 18.07 -5.51
N LEU A 99 -3.41 17.44 -5.68
CA LEU A 99 -2.38 17.89 -6.61
C LEU A 99 -2.46 17.19 -7.98
N LEU A 100 -2.87 15.92 -7.99
CA LEU A 100 -2.88 15.09 -9.20
C LEU A 100 -4.31 14.85 -9.73
N ALA A 101 -5.33 15.38 -9.04
CA ALA A 101 -6.74 15.11 -9.31
C ALA A 101 -7.03 13.61 -9.47
N HIS A 102 -6.37 12.79 -8.64
CA HIS A 102 -6.43 11.34 -8.71
C HIS A 102 -6.99 10.77 -7.40
N GLY A 103 -8.11 10.05 -7.51
CA GLY A 103 -8.92 9.63 -6.36
C GLY A 103 -10.01 10.65 -6.01
N GLY A 104 -10.23 10.89 -4.73
CA GLY A 104 -11.25 11.82 -4.24
C GLY A 104 -11.11 12.12 -2.76
N LEU A 105 -11.57 13.30 -2.35
CA LEU A 105 -11.67 13.74 -0.96
C LEU A 105 -12.84 13.07 -0.25
N THR A 106 -14.02 12.94 -0.88
CA THR A 106 -15.14 12.25 -0.22
C THR A 106 -14.92 10.73 -0.13
N THR A 107 -14.19 10.16 -1.10
CA THR A 107 -13.85 8.73 -1.15
C THR A 107 -12.51 8.41 -0.48
N LEU A 108 -11.84 9.42 0.10
CA LEU A 108 -10.54 9.27 0.74
C LEU A 108 -10.56 8.18 1.82
N GLY A 109 -11.61 8.13 2.65
CA GLY A 109 -11.77 7.09 3.66
C GLY A 109 -11.74 5.66 3.10
N ALA A 110 -12.40 5.41 1.97
CA ALA A 110 -12.43 4.10 1.31
C ALA A 110 -11.08 3.78 0.66
N ASN A 111 -10.47 4.76 -0.01
CA ASN A 111 -9.14 4.59 -0.57
C ASN A 111 -8.07 4.32 0.51
N ILE A 112 -8.16 4.97 1.67
CA ILE A 112 -7.29 4.67 2.83
C ILE A 112 -7.53 3.24 3.32
N PHE A 113 -8.80 2.79 3.37
CA PHE A 113 -9.13 1.45 3.85
C PHE A 113 -8.50 0.37 2.96
N SER A 114 -8.75 0.43 1.66
CA SER A 114 -8.20 -0.53 0.70
C SER A 114 -6.67 -0.42 0.60
N MET A 115 -6.14 0.76 0.28
CA MET A 115 -4.71 0.96 -0.05
C MET A 115 -3.81 1.18 1.16
N GLY A 116 -4.28 1.91 2.16
CA GLY A 116 -3.48 2.26 3.34
C GLY A 116 -3.54 1.22 4.45
N ILE A 117 -4.56 0.36 4.45
CA ILE A 117 -4.81 -0.58 5.54
C ILE A 117 -4.80 -2.02 5.04
N VAL A 118 -5.75 -2.43 4.22
CA VAL A 118 -5.90 -3.85 3.85
C VAL A 118 -4.71 -4.36 3.04
N GLY A 119 -4.30 -3.63 2.00
CA GLY A 119 -3.11 -3.96 1.21
C GLY A 119 -1.86 -4.14 2.09
N PRO A 120 -1.44 -3.12 2.86
CA PRO A 120 -0.35 -3.19 3.83
C PRO A 120 -0.46 -4.33 4.84
N VAL A 121 -1.63 -4.56 5.45
CA VAL A 121 -1.80 -5.65 6.43
C VAL A 121 -1.57 -7.00 5.77
N CYS A 122 -2.18 -7.26 4.61
CA CYS A 122 -1.99 -8.50 3.88
C CYS A 122 -0.55 -8.70 3.41
N GLY A 123 0.08 -7.65 2.87
CA GLY A 123 1.49 -7.66 2.49
C GLY A 123 2.41 -7.98 3.68
N PHE A 124 2.15 -7.40 4.84
CA PHE A 124 2.94 -7.66 6.05
C PHE A 124 2.79 -9.10 6.57
N ILE A 125 1.59 -9.68 6.46
CA ILE A 125 1.35 -11.09 6.79
C ILE A 125 2.18 -11.98 5.85
N VAL A 126 2.17 -11.69 4.55
CA VAL A 126 2.98 -12.40 3.55
C VAL A 126 4.46 -12.27 3.86
N TRP A 127 4.94 -11.07 4.21
CA TRP A 127 6.31 -10.84 4.63
C TRP A 127 6.70 -11.78 5.77
N LYS A 128 5.93 -11.77 6.87
CA LYS A 128 6.22 -12.62 8.03
C LYS A 128 6.18 -14.11 7.68
N ALA A 129 5.20 -14.55 6.90
CA ALA A 129 5.04 -15.96 6.54
C ALA A 129 6.20 -16.48 5.68
N LEU A 130 6.60 -15.72 4.66
CA LEU A 130 7.67 -16.14 3.74
C LEU A 130 9.06 -16.00 4.37
N ARG A 131 9.28 -14.99 5.23
CA ARG A 131 10.52 -14.87 6.01
C ARG A 131 10.66 -16.01 7.03
N ALA A 132 9.56 -16.41 7.69
CA ALA A 132 9.55 -17.60 8.55
C ALA A 132 9.83 -18.90 7.77
N ALA A 133 9.51 -18.95 6.48
CA ALA A 133 9.86 -20.04 5.57
C ALA A 133 11.28 -19.94 4.99
N ASN A 134 12.13 -19.03 5.50
CA ASN A 134 13.50 -18.77 5.06
C ASN A 134 13.62 -18.37 3.57
N LEU A 135 12.59 -17.71 3.02
CA LEU A 135 12.67 -17.15 1.68
C LEU A 135 13.50 -15.87 1.69
N SER A 136 14.25 -15.62 0.62
CA SER A 136 15.11 -14.43 0.53
C SER A 136 14.28 -13.15 0.61
N ALA A 137 14.83 -12.11 1.25
CA ALA A 137 14.16 -10.83 1.43
C ALA A 137 13.70 -10.19 0.09
N PRO A 138 14.53 -10.16 -0.99
CA PRO A 138 14.09 -9.60 -2.28
C PRO A 138 12.92 -10.37 -2.92
N ILE A 139 12.94 -11.71 -2.89
CA ILE A 139 11.83 -12.52 -3.43
C ILE A 139 10.58 -12.31 -2.58
N THR A 140 10.74 -12.22 -1.27
CA THR A 140 9.62 -11.94 -0.38
C THR A 140 8.97 -10.60 -0.72
N MET A 141 9.76 -9.55 -1.01
CA MET A 141 9.23 -8.24 -1.40
C MET A 141 8.38 -8.27 -2.67
N PHE A 142 8.71 -9.12 -3.64
CA PHE A 142 7.84 -9.34 -4.81
C PHE A 142 6.43 -9.77 -4.38
N PHE A 143 6.35 -10.79 -3.52
CA PHE A 143 5.06 -11.32 -3.06
C PHE A 143 4.33 -10.36 -2.14
N VAL A 144 5.05 -9.57 -1.33
CA VAL A 144 4.45 -8.51 -0.51
C VAL A 144 3.72 -7.50 -1.38
N ALA A 145 4.40 -6.93 -2.39
CA ALA A 145 3.80 -5.95 -3.29
C ALA A 145 2.65 -6.57 -4.09
N PHE A 146 2.88 -7.74 -4.69
CA PHE A 146 1.86 -8.44 -5.47
C PHE A 146 0.58 -8.69 -4.66
N VAL A 147 0.69 -9.24 -3.44
CA VAL A 147 -0.49 -9.52 -2.61
C VAL A 147 -1.12 -8.25 -2.08
N ALA A 148 -0.33 -7.23 -1.70
CA ALA A 148 -0.87 -5.95 -1.25
C ALA A 148 -1.74 -5.28 -2.33
N ASP A 149 -1.31 -5.31 -3.59
CA ASP A 149 -2.05 -4.74 -4.71
C ASP A 149 -3.33 -5.52 -5.01
N ILE A 150 -3.23 -6.86 -5.05
CA ILE A 150 -4.40 -7.72 -5.26
C ILE A 150 -5.43 -7.50 -4.15
N MET A 151 -5.00 -7.44 -2.89
CA MET A 151 -5.91 -7.27 -1.76
C MET A 151 -6.49 -5.86 -1.67
N THR A 152 -5.74 -4.85 -2.08
CA THR A 152 -6.27 -3.48 -2.29
C THR A 152 -7.44 -3.54 -3.27
N TYR A 153 -7.22 -4.17 -4.42
CA TYR A 153 -8.21 -4.27 -5.48
C TYR A 153 -9.44 -5.10 -5.05
N VAL A 154 -9.25 -6.24 -4.40
CA VAL A 154 -10.35 -7.05 -3.84
C VAL A 154 -11.18 -6.21 -2.89
N THR A 155 -10.53 -5.43 -2.02
CA THR A 155 -11.22 -4.56 -1.07
C THR A 155 -12.00 -3.48 -1.78
N THR A 156 -11.42 -2.82 -2.79
CA THR A 156 -12.14 -1.83 -3.61
C THR A 156 -13.35 -2.45 -4.32
N ALA A 157 -13.24 -3.68 -4.83
CA ALA A 157 -14.38 -4.38 -5.43
C ALA A 157 -15.49 -4.65 -4.40
N VAL A 158 -15.14 -4.99 -3.16
CA VAL A 158 -16.11 -5.12 -2.06
C VAL A 158 -16.76 -3.77 -1.73
N GLU A 159 -15.98 -2.70 -1.60
CA GLU A 159 -16.47 -1.33 -1.33
C GLU A 159 -17.52 -0.92 -2.37
N LEU A 160 -17.23 -1.18 -3.66
CA LEU A 160 -18.14 -0.86 -4.75
C LEU A 160 -19.35 -1.78 -4.81
N ALA A 161 -19.18 -3.08 -4.57
CA ALA A 161 -20.30 -4.04 -4.55
C ALA A 161 -21.28 -3.77 -3.39
N LEU A 162 -20.78 -3.30 -2.25
CA LEU A 162 -21.60 -2.85 -1.12
C LEU A 162 -22.37 -1.56 -1.44
N ALA A 163 -21.74 -0.63 -2.16
CA ALA A 163 -22.37 0.61 -2.58
C ALA A 163 -23.39 0.42 -3.72
N PHE A 164 -23.14 -0.54 -4.61
CA PHE A 164 -23.93 -0.78 -5.82
C PHE A 164 -24.29 -2.26 -5.98
N PRO A 165 -25.15 -2.83 -5.11
CA PRO A 165 -25.37 -4.28 -5.02
C PRO A 165 -26.35 -4.82 -6.09
N SER A 166 -26.37 -4.30 -7.32
CA SER A 166 -27.33 -4.72 -8.34
C SER A 166 -26.74 -5.78 -9.28
N PRO A 167 -27.43 -6.89 -9.60
CA PRO A 167 -28.74 -7.33 -9.07
C PRO A 167 -28.67 -7.89 -7.63
N ASP A 168 -27.50 -8.36 -7.22
CA ASP A 168 -27.15 -8.73 -5.85
C ASP A 168 -25.66 -8.45 -5.61
N MET A 169 -25.23 -8.46 -4.34
CA MET A 169 -23.86 -8.11 -3.97
C MET A 169 -22.82 -9.07 -4.56
N ALA A 170 -23.10 -10.37 -4.65
CA ALA A 170 -22.14 -11.35 -5.17
C ALA A 170 -21.92 -11.16 -6.67
N THR A 171 -23.00 -10.90 -7.42
CA THR A 171 -22.92 -10.58 -8.85
C THR A 171 -22.19 -9.25 -9.09
N ALA A 172 -22.47 -8.21 -8.29
CA ALA A 172 -21.78 -6.94 -8.38
C ALA A 172 -20.28 -7.07 -8.08
N PHE A 173 -19.93 -7.80 -7.02
CA PHE A 173 -18.54 -8.09 -6.67
C PHE A 173 -17.82 -8.84 -7.79
N GLY A 174 -18.43 -9.91 -8.32
CA GLY A 174 -17.86 -10.67 -9.44
C GLY A 174 -17.64 -9.81 -10.69
N THR A 175 -18.54 -8.86 -10.94
CA THR A 175 -18.44 -7.90 -12.06
C THR A 175 -17.26 -6.93 -11.87
N PHE A 176 -17.19 -6.26 -10.72
CA PHE A 176 -16.06 -5.35 -10.43
C PHE A 176 -14.74 -6.10 -10.43
N MET A 177 -14.71 -7.31 -9.86
CA MET A 177 -13.53 -8.17 -9.92
C MET A 177 -13.15 -8.51 -11.36
N GLY A 178 -14.08 -9.00 -12.18
CA GLY A 178 -13.80 -9.31 -13.58
C GLY A 178 -13.20 -8.14 -14.36
N ILE A 179 -13.75 -6.94 -14.18
CA ILE A 179 -13.29 -5.71 -14.86
C ILE A 179 -11.88 -5.32 -14.40
N PHE A 180 -11.66 -5.30 -13.09
CA PHE A 180 -10.39 -4.87 -12.52
C PHE A 180 -9.27 -5.89 -12.78
N ALA A 181 -9.55 -7.20 -12.74
CA ALA A 181 -8.56 -8.25 -12.93
C ALA A 181 -7.72 -8.09 -14.21
N VAL A 182 -8.34 -7.65 -15.31
CA VAL A 182 -7.68 -7.45 -16.62
C VAL A 182 -6.52 -6.45 -16.53
N THR A 183 -6.65 -5.42 -15.71
CA THR A 183 -5.65 -4.35 -15.59
C THR A 183 -4.81 -4.48 -14.32
N GLN A 184 -5.41 -4.94 -13.23
CA GLN A 184 -4.77 -4.94 -11.91
C GLN A 184 -3.85 -6.16 -11.71
N ILE A 185 -4.13 -7.32 -12.30
CA ILE A 185 -3.22 -8.47 -12.18
C ILE A 185 -1.89 -8.20 -12.90
N PRO A 186 -1.86 -7.74 -14.17
CA PRO A 186 -0.60 -7.38 -14.82
C PRO A 186 0.16 -6.28 -14.07
N LEU A 187 -0.58 -5.30 -13.52
CA LEU A 187 0.00 -4.22 -12.73
C LEU A 187 0.66 -4.75 -11.46
N ALA A 188 -0.01 -5.61 -10.69
CA ALA A 188 0.52 -6.20 -9.47
C ALA A 188 1.78 -7.03 -9.72
N VAL A 189 1.86 -7.73 -10.86
CA VAL A 189 3.09 -8.44 -11.27
C VAL A 189 4.21 -7.45 -11.57
N ALA A 190 3.92 -6.40 -12.35
CA ALA A 190 4.90 -5.37 -12.70
C ALA A 190 5.42 -4.64 -11.47
N GLU A 191 4.54 -4.25 -10.54
CA GLU A 191 4.88 -3.61 -9.28
C GLU A 191 5.64 -4.55 -8.35
N GLY A 192 5.29 -5.85 -8.33
CA GLY A 192 6.07 -6.89 -7.65
C GLY A 192 7.52 -6.93 -8.13
N ILE A 193 7.73 -6.97 -9.46
CA ILE A 193 9.07 -6.98 -10.06
C ILE A 193 9.81 -5.67 -9.72
N LEU A 194 9.15 -4.53 -9.88
CA LEU A 194 9.73 -3.22 -9.59
C LEU A 194 10.16 -3.12 -8.12
N THR A 195 9.30 -3.54 -7.19
CA THR A 195 9.57 -3.52 -5.75
C THR A 195 10.73 -4.44 -5.39
N LEU A 196 10.80 -5.63 -6.00
CA LEU A 196 11.95 -6.54 -5.84
C LEU A 196 13.24 -5.88 -6.30
N VAL A 197 13.25 -5.26 -7.49
CA VAL A 197 14.45 -4.62 -8.04
C VAL A 197 14.91 -3.45 -7.17
N ILE A 198 13.97 -2.58 -6.76
CA ILE A 198 14.26 -1.45 -5.86
C ILE A 198 14.80 -1.96 -4.53
N PHE A 199 14.15 -2.95 -3.92
CA PHE A 199 14.57 -3.49 -2.64
C PHE A 199 15.95 -4.13 -2.73
N ASN A 200 16.21 -4.93 -3.77
CA ASN A 200 17.52 -5.53 -4.01
C ASN A 200 18.60 -4.45 -4.22
N TYR A 201 18.29 -3.36 -4.91
CA TYR A 201 19.20 -2.23 -5.06
C TYR A 201 19.52 -1.58 -3.70
N ILE A 202 18.50 -1.30 -2.88
CA ILE A 202 18.70 -0.73 -1.53
C ILE A 202 19.53 -1.68 -0.67
N MET A 203 19.25 -2.98 -0.72
CA MET A 203 19.98 -4.00 0.03
C MET A 203 21.47 -4.04 -0.34
N ASN A 204 21.81 -3.83 -1.62
CA ASN A 204 23.21 -3.79 -2.06
C ASN A 204 23.88 -2.43 -1.81
N ALA A 205 23.14 -1.31 -1.93
CA ALA A 205 23.71 0.02 -1.83
C ALA A 205 23.83 0.53 -0.38
N ARG A 206 22.85 0.22 0.47
CA ARG A 206 22.72 0.68 1.86
C ARG A 206 22.11 -0.41 2.77
N PRO A 207 22.77 -1.58 2.90
CA PRO A 207 22.29 -2.65 3.78
C PRO A 207 22.20 -2.21 5.25
N ASP A 208 23.05 -1.26 5.66
CA ASP A 208 23.08 -0.67 7.00
C ASP A 208 21.72 -0.12 7.46
N ILE A 209 20.98 0.49 6.53
CA ILE A 209 19.65 1.04 6.82
C ILE A 209 18.65 -0.10 7.12
N LEU A 210 18.69 -1.17 6.33
CA LEU A 210 17.76 -2.29 6.48
C LEU A 210 18.03 -3.11 7.74
N VAL A 211 19.30 -3.28 8.11
CA VAL A 211 19.70 -3.90 9.39
C VAL A 211 19.24 -3.05 10.56
N LYS A 212 19.48 -1.72 10.52
CA LYS A 212 19.04 -0.80 11.59
C LYS A 212 17.53 -0.81 11.80
N LEU A 213 16.77 -0.99 10.73
CA LEU A 213 15.30 -1.12 10.78
C LEU A 213 14.82 -2.54 11.14
N GLY A 214 15.73 -3.50 11.34
CA GLY A 214 15.41 -4.89 11.69
C GLY A 214 14.71 -5.67 10.57
N VAL A 215 14.89 -5.25 9.32
CA VAL A 215 14.24 -5.85 8.15
C VAL A 215 15.00 -7.07 7.65
N ILE A 216 16.33 -7.01 7.69
CA ILE A 216 17.25 -8.10 7.32
C ILE A 216 18.27 -8.32 8.45
N SER A 217 18.87 -9.51 8.51
CA SER A 217 19.96 -9.79 9.46
C SER A 217 21.30 -9.22 8.99
N GLU A 218 22.26 -9.09 9.91
CA GLU A 218 23.66 -8.73 9.55
C GLU A 218 24.29 -9.76 8.59
N GLU A 219 23.95 -11.04 8.76
CA GLU A 219 24.38 -12.12 7.87
C GLU A 219 23.86 -11.94 6.44
N GLU A 220 22.59 -11.53 6.28
CA GLU A 220 22.01 -11.23 4.97
C GLU A 220 22.54 -9.94 4.34
N ALA A 221 23.00 -8.99 5.16
CA ALA A 221 23.68 -7.78 4.71
C ALA A 221 25.11 -8.05 4.21
N GLY A 222 25.62 -9.29 4.32
CA GLY A 222 26.99 -9.65 3.97
C GLY A 222 28.03 -9.14 4.96
N ALA A 223 27.62 -8.78 6.18
CA ALA A 223 28.52 -8.42 7.27
C ALA A 223 28.97 -9.71 7.98
N ASN A 224 30.21 -10.13 7.71
CA ASN A 224 31.00 -10.99 8.59
C ASN A 224 32.00 -10.11 9.36
#